data_AF-A0A832V854-F1
#
_entry.id   AF-A0A832V854-F1
#
_cell.length_a   1.000
_cell.length_b   1.000
_cell.length_c   1.000
_cell.angle_alpha   90.00
_cell.angle_beta   90.00
_cell.angle_gamma   90.00
#
_symmetry.space_group_name_H-M   'P 1'
#
loop_
_entity.id
_entity.type
_entity.pdbx_description
1 polymer ?
#
loop_
_entity_poly.entity_id
_entity_poly.type
_entity_poly.pdbx_seq_one_letter_code
_entity_poly.pdbx_strand_id
1 'polypeptide(L)'
;MKLAEIGTVVSSLEGPSPASFDFVVKDNGAKVRQGQFVELETDEGRLVGRIENVFKANRYFERAESVREYEKNKDMSSIFPVGRWEFTMANVKPLGVCHESNRNVMKPSFPPSPGAKVYVADPEMLVRFLGIDKNGIDLGKIEHHDVEVKLNLTKLLQKHVAILAMSGAGKSYLTSVLLEELLDRKK
;
A
#
# COMPACT_ATOMS: atom_id res chain seq x y z
N MET A 1 -6.13 -15.33 12.47
CA MET A 1 -6.95 -14.11 12.24
C MET A 1 -7.38 -14.10 10.79
N LYS A 2 -8.62 -13.69 10.47
CA LYS A 2 -9.09 -13.61 9.08
C LYS A 2 -8.56 -12.31 8.48
N LEU A 3 -7.75 -12.38 7.44
CA LEU A 3 -7.23 -11.21 6.74
C LEU A 3 -8.40 -10.39 6.17
N ALA A 4 -8.36 -9.08 6.32
CA ALA A 4 -9.40 -8.19 5.82
C ALA A 4 -9.26 -8.05 4.30
N GLU A 5 -10.14 -8.72 3.55
CA GLU A 5 -10.19 -8.61 2.09
C GLU A 5 -10.66 -7.19 1.70
N ILE A 6 -9.86 -6.49 0.91
CA ILE A 6 -10.11 -5.11 0.49
C ILE A 6 -10.50 -4.99 -0.97
N GLY A 7 -10.19 -5.99 -1.80
CA GLY A 7 -10.42 -5.86 -3.23
C GLY A 7 -10.09 -7.09 -4.05
N THR A 8 -10.20 -6.94 -5.37
CA THR A 8 -9.93 -8.00 -6.34
C THR A 8 -9.12 -7.45 -7.51
N VAL A 9 -8.03 -8.15 -7.85
CA VAL A 9 -7.13 -7.77 -8.95
C VAL A 9 -7.91 -7.75 -10.27
N VAL A 10 -7.70 -6.70 -11.05
CA VAL A 10 -8.30 -6.56 -12.38
C VAL A 10 -7.22 -6.54 -13.45
N SER A 11 -7.62 -6.89 -14.67
CA SER A 11 -6.76 -6.74 -15.84
C SER A 11 -7.10 -5.44 -16.56
N SER A 12 -6.05 -4.73 -16.95
CA SER A 12 -6.07 -3.55 -17.80
C SER A 12 -5.11 -3.76 -18.98
N LEU A 13 -5.03 -2.80 -19.90
CA LEU A 13 -4.05 -2.87 -20.99
C LEU A 13 -2.60 -2.81 -20.50
N GLU A 14 -2.37 -2.32 -19.28
CA GLU A 14 -1.06 -2.13 -18.67
C GLU A 14 -0.68 -3.22 -17.65
N GLY A 15 -1.59 -4.14 -17.32
CA GLY A 15 -1.32 -5.15 -16.30
C GLY A 15 -2.46 -6.15 -16.05
N PRO A 16 -2.29 -7.10 -15.11
CA PRO A 16 -1.24 -7.15 -14.09
C PRO A 16 0.16 -7.50 -14.63
N SER A 17 1.19 -6.89 -14.06
CA SER A 17 2.60 -7.20 -14.31
C SER A 17 3.35 -7.41 -12.98
N PRO A 18 4.58 -7.95 -12.99
CA PRO A 18 5.42 -7.99 -11.78
C PRO A 18 5.80 -6.60 -11.24
N ALA A 19 5.68 -5.53 -12.04
CA ALA A 19 6.07 -4.18 -11.68
C ALA A 19 4.91 -3.34 -11.11
N SER A 20 3.69 -3.61 -11.57
CA SER A 20 2.48 -2.91 -11.15
C SER A 20 1.24 -3.75 -11.47
N PHE A 21 0.21 -3.59 -10.65
CA PHE A 21 -1.12 -4.13 -10.92
C PHE A 21 -2.20 -3.24 -10.31
N ASP A 22 -3.42 -3.38 -10.82
CA ASP A 22 -4.58 -2.66 -10.31
C ASP A 22 -5.57 -3.62 -9.65
N PHE A 23 -6.28 -3.14 -8.64
CA PHE A 23 -7.40 -3.85 -8.06
C PHE A 23 -8.59 -2.93 -7.85
N VAL A 24 -9.80 -3.50 -7.95
CA VAL A 24 -11.04 -2.82 -7.61
C VAL A 24 -11.31 -3.03 -6.12
N VAL A 25 -11.52 -1.92 -5.40
CA VAL A 25 -11.84 -1.92 -3.97
C VAL A 25 -13.28 -2.39 -3.77
N LYS A 26 -13.52 -3.22 -2.75
CA LYS A 26 -14.88 -3.63 -2.38
C LYS A 26 -15.66 -2.48 -1.72
N ASP A 27 -16.93 -2.33 -2.09
CA ASP A 27 -17.86 -1.33 -1.54
C ASP A 27 -18.28 -1.60 -0.08
N ASN A 28 -17.70 -2.58 0.61
CA ASN A 28 -18.05 -2.97 1.97
C ASN A 28 -17.48 -2.01 3.06
N GLY A 29 -17.19 -0.75 2.71
CA GLY A 29 -16.57 0.21 3.61
C GLY A 29 -15.07 0.04 3.80
N ALA A 30 -14.40 -0.79 2.98
CA ALA A 30 -12.96 -0.94 2.96
C ALA A 30 -12.30 0.40 2.56
N LYS A 31 -11.68 1.09 3.52
CA LYS A 31 -10.97 2.35 3.26
C LYS A 31 -9.55 2.04 2.83
N VAL A 32 -9.30 2.23 1.54
CA VAL A 32 -7.98 2.07 0.92
C VAL A 32 -7.33 3.45 0.79
N ARG A 33 -6.04 3.56 1.11
CA ARG A 33 -5.30 4.83 1.06
C ARG A 33 -3.97 4.67 0.35
N GLN A 34 -3.52 5.76 -0.27
CA GLN A 34 -2.17 5.83 -0.81
C GLN A 34 -1.14 5.56 0.30
N GLY A 35 -0.07 4.85 -0.05
CA GLY A 35 1.00 4.48 0.89
C GLY A 35 0.70 3.24 1.73
N GLN A 36 -0.54 2.75 1.75
CA GLN A 36 -0.93 1.55 2.47
C GLN A 36 -0.28 0.29 1.86
N PHE A 37 0.08 -0.69 2.69
CA PHE A 37 0.59 -1.98 2.25
C PHE A 37 -0.56 -2.98 2.10
N VAL A 38 -0.43 -3.82 1.11
CA VAL A 38 -1.38 -4.87 0.78
C VAL A 38 -0.66 -6.18 0.57
N GLU A 39 -1.37 -7.28 0.76
CA GLU A 39 -0.87 -8.60 0.47
C GLU A 39 -1.85 -9.42 -0.36
N LEU A 40 -1.32 -10.35 -1.14
CA LEU A 40 -2.10 -11.36 -1.83
C LEU A 40 -1.28 -12.64 -2.01
N GLU A 41 -1.98 -13.75 -2.19
CA GLU A 41 -1.38 -15.05 -2.49
C GLU A 41 -1.10 -15.16 -3.99
N THR A 42 0.11 -15.57 -4.35
CA THR A 42 0.53 -15.91 -5.70
C THR A 42 1.16 -17.31 -5.73
N ASP A 43 1.41 -17.84 -6.92
CA ASP A 43 2.09 -19.14 -7.08
C ASP A 43 3.53 -19.10 -6.54
N GLU A 44 4.13 -17.92 -6.47
CA GLU A 44 5.46 -17.67 -5.91
C GLU A 44 5.43 -17.44 -4.38
N GLY A 45 4.26 -17.45 -3.74
CA GLY A 45 4.08 -17.18 -2.30
C GLY A 45 3.30 -15.91 -2.01
N ARG A 46 3.50 -15.32 -0.83
CA ARG A 46 2.81 -14.09 -0.44
C ARG A 46 3.47 -12.88 -1.03
N LEU A 47 2.80 -12.23 -1.98
CA LEU A 47 3.25 -10.98 -2.55
C LEU A 47 2.84 -9.81 -1.65
N VAL A 48 3.80 -8.94 -1.36
CA VAL A 48 3.62 -7.69 -0.62
C VAL A 48 3.74 -6.53 -1.59
N GLY A 49 2.75 -5.66 -1.59
CA GLY A 49 2.74 -4.46 -2.42
C GLY A 49 2.44 -3.20 -1.61
N ARG A 50 2.76 -2.04 -2.18
CA ARG A 50 2.36 -0.73 -1.65
C ARG A 50 1.45 -0.02 -2.65
N ILE A 51 0.40 0.59 -2.14
CA ILE A 51 -0.54 1.37 -2.94
C ILE A 51 0.12 2.69 -3.33
N GLU A 52 0.37 2.88 -4.61
CA GLU A 52 0.97 4.11 -5.15
C GLU A 52 -0.09 5.17 -5.42
N ASN A 53 -1.29 4.77 -5.83
CA ASN A 53 -2.38 5.70 -6.11
C ASN A 53 -3.76 5.06 -5.90
N VAL A 54 -4.77 5.87 -5.59
CA VAL A 54 -6.17 5.48 -5.47
C VAL A 54 -7.02 6.47 -6.25
N PHE A 55 -7.84 5.97 -7.17
CA PHE A 55 -8.68 6.80 -8.03
C PHE A 55 -10.10 6.24 -8.13
N LYS A 56 -11.05 7.13 -8.38
CA LYS A 56 -12.45 6.77 -8.65
C LYS A 56 -12.66 6.75 -10.15
N ALA A 57 -13.33 5.72 -10.63
CA ALA A 57 -13.70 5.58 -12.03
C ALA A 57 -15.22 5.42 -12.15
N ASN A 58 -15.77 5.96 -13.23
CA ASN A 58 -17.16 5.79 -13.59
C ASN A 58 -17.26 5.80 -15.12
N ARG A 59 -17.70 4.69 -15.71
CA ARG A 59 -17.74 4.50 -17.17
C ARG A 59 -18.55 5.56 -17.90
N TYR A 60 -19.55 6.15 -17.24
CA TYR A 60 -20.38 7.21 -17.84
C TYR A 60 -19.68 8.57 -17.91
N PHE A 61 -18.60 8.77 -17.16
CA PHE A 61 -17.81 10.01 -17.15
C PHE A 61 -16.49 9.91 -17.92
N GLU A 62 -16.22 8.78 -18.61
CA GLU A 62 -14.98 8.58 -19.36
C GLU A 62 -14.91 9.44 -20.64
N ARG A 63 -16.06 9.72 -21.29
CA ARG A 63 -16.13 10.42 -22.57
C ARG A 63 -16.56 11.86 -22.40
N ALA A 64 -15.70 12.80 -22.79
CA ALA A 64 -15.96 14.24 -22.66
C ALA A 64 -17.23 14.71 -23.41
N GLU A 65 -17.51 14.16 -24.59
CA GLU A 65 -18.74 14.46 -25.35
C GLU A 65 -20.00 14.05 -24.58
N SER A 66 -19.96 12.85 -24.02
CA SER A 66 -21.03 12.30 -23.18
C SER A 66 -21.24 13.20 -21.95
N VAL A 67 -20.17 13.54 -21.23
CA VAL A 67 -20.22 14.45 -20.07
C VAL A 67 -20.84 15.81 -20.42
N ARG A 68 -20.45 16.41 -21.56
CA ARG A 68 -20.97 17.70 -22.01
C ARG A 68 -22.45 17.66 -22.40
N GLU A 69 -22.91 16.53 -22.95
CA GLU A 69 -24.32 16.31 -23.25
C GLU A 69 -25.14 16.06 -21.98
N TYR A 70 -24.54 15.42 -20.97
CA TYR A 70 -25.14 15.19 -19.65
C TYR A 70 -25.30 16.46 -18.83
N GLU A 71 -24.37 17.42 -18.89
CA GLU A 71 -24.51 18.69 -18.18
C GLU A 71 -25.66 19.58 -18.70
N LYS A 72 -26.07 19.40 -19.97
CA LYS A 72 -27.15 20.17 -20.58
C LYS A 72 -28.55 19.68 -20.19
N ASN A 73 -28.71 18.40 -19.89
CA ASN A 73 -29.99 17.80 -19.49
C ASN A 73 -30.01 17.64 -17.96
N LYS A 74 -30.79 18.46 -17.25
CA LYS A 74 -30.87 18.40 -15.79
C LYS A 74 -31.38 17.03 -15.31
N ASP A 75 -30.72 16.55 -14.26
CA ASP A 75 -31.02 15.38 -13.42
C ASP A 75 -30.69 13.98 -13.98
N MET A 76 -29.39 13.77 -14.20
CA MET A 76 -28.73 12.48 -14.47
C MET A 76 -29.02 11.39 -13.42
N SER A 77 -29.30 11.76 -12.16
CA SER A 77 -29.66 10.82 -11.08
C SER A 77 -31.00 10.11 -11.30
N SER A 78 -31.86 10.66 -12.16
CA SER A 78 -33.18 10.10 -12.48
C SER A 78 -33.15 9.04 -13.59
N ILE A 79 -32.12 9.04 -14.45
CA ILE A 79 -32.03 8.18 -15.64
C ILE A 79 -30.95 7.11 -15.48
N PHE A 80 -29.82 7.44 -14.84
CA PHE A 80 -28.74 6.49 -14.59
C PHE A 80 -28.36 6.53 -13.11
N PRO A 81 -28.21 5.37 -12.44
CA PRO A 81 -27.74 5.34 -11.07
C PRO A 81 -26.22 5.58 -11.07
N VAL A 82 -25.80 6.83 -11.34
CA VAL A 82 -24.40 7.26 -11.40
C VAL A 82 -23.63 6.91 -10.12
N GLY A 83 -24.28 6.92 -8.96
CA GLY A 83 -23.69 6.46 -7.71
C GLY A 83 -23.50 4.94 -7.59
N ARG A 84 -24.15 4.12 -8.43
CA ARG A 84 -23.98 2.65 -8.45
C ARG A 84 -22.88 2.15 -9.39
N TRP A 85 -22.41 3.01 -10.30
CA TRP A 85 -21.37 2.66 -11.28
C TRP A 85 -20.06 3.41 -11.04
N GLU A 86 -19.98 4.15 -9.94
CA GLU A 86 -18.70 4.62 -9.39
C GLU A 86 -18.03 3.45 -8.69
N PHE A 87 -16.79 3.14 -9.08
CA PHE A 87 -15.96 2.17 -8.38
C PHE A 87 -14.60 2.79 -8.08
N THR A 88 -13.99 2.34 -6.99
CA THR A 88 -12.64 2.78 -6.60
C THR A 88 -11.63 1.76 -7.07
N MET A 89 -10.60 2.24 -7.78
CA MET A 89 -9.45 1.45 -8.19
C MET A 89 -8.21 1.91 -7.42
N ALA A 90 -7.34 0.96 -7.11
CA ALA A 90 -6.05 1.24 -6.50
C ALA A 90 -4.93 0.62 -7.36
N ASN A 91 -3.93 1.43 -7.65
CA ASN A 91 -2.71 1.00 -8.30
C ASN A 91 -1.69 0.59 -7.25
N VAL A 92 -1.12 -0.60 -7.42
CA VAL A 92 -0.20 -1.22 -6.46
C VAL A 92 1.12 -1.49 -7.15
N LYS A 93 2.19 -1.16 -6.43
CA LYS A 93 3.55 -1.57 -6.78
C LYS A 93 3.94 -2.79 -5.94
N PRO A 94 4.11 -3.97 -6.54
CA PRO A 94 4.76 -5.10 -5.90
C PRO A 94 6.15 -4.73 -5.39
N LEU A 95 6.44 -5.08 -4.14
CA LEU A 95 7.73 -4.82 -3.51
C LEU A 95 8.55 -6.10 -3.35
N GLY A 96 7.90 -7.23 -3.09
CA GLY A 96 8.57 -8.50 -2.89
C GLY A 96 7.59 -9.64 -2.63
N VAL A 97 8.11 -10.86 -2.71
CA VAL A 97 7.39 -12.09 -2.42
C VAL A 97 8.08 -12.82 -1.27
N CYS A 98 7.29 -13.27 -0.30
CA CYS A 98 7.73 -14.04 0.86
C CYS A 98 7.13 -15.44 0.82
N HIS A 99 7.97 -16.46 0.96
CA HIS A 99 7.50 -17.81 1.25
C HIS A 99 7.34 -18.02 2.75
N GLU A 100 6.37 -18.84 3.16
CA GLU A 100 6.18 -19.18 4.58
C GLU A 100 7.38 -19.94 5.18
N SER A 101 8.11 -20.70 4.36
CA SER A 101 9.24 -21.52 4.79
C SER A 101 10.56 -20.74 4.93
N ASN A 102 10.72 -19.62 4.22
CA ASN A 102 12.00 -18.91 4.11
C ASN A 102 11.83 -17.43 4.42
N ARG A 103 12.70 -16.89 5.27
CA ARG A 103 12.71 -15.47 5.65
C ARG A 103 13.26 -14.53 4.56
N ASN A 104 13.54 -15.06 3.37
CA ASN A 104 14.12 -14.31 2.27
C ASN A 104 13.02 -13.64 1.46
N VAL A 105 13.17 -12.34 1.22
CA VAL A 105 12.31 -11.58 0.30
C VAL A 105 12.86 -11.71 -1.10
N MET A 106 12.05 -12.24 -2.01
CA MET A 106 12.39 -12.34 -3.43
C MET A 106 11.74 -11.21 -4.22
N LYS A 107 12.33 -10.82 -5.34
CA LYS A 107 11.66 -9.91 -6.27
C LYS A 107 10.53 -10.67 -6.96
N PRO A 108 9.35 -10.06 -7.14
CA PRO A 108 8.28 -10.69 -7.90
C PRO A 108 8.75 -10.91 -9.33
N SER A 109 8.70 -12.15 -9.80
CA SER A 109 9.04 -12.51 -11.19
C SER A 109 7.80 -12.83 -12.02
N PHE A 110 6.69 -13.15 -11.37
CA PHE A 110 5.43 -13.48 -12.03
C PHE A 110 4.30 -12.50 -11.65
N PRO A 111 3.43 -12.10 -12.59
CA PRO A 111 2.33 -11.19 -12.28
C PRO A 111 1.29 -11.87 -11.38
N PRO A 112 0.58 -11.08 -10.55
CA PRO A 112 -0.57 -11.61 -9.83
C PRO A 112 -1.71 -11.95 -10.79
N SER A 113 -2.46 -13.01 -10.49
CA SER A 113 -3.58 -13.44 -11.34
C SER A 113 -4.75 -12.44 -11.30
N PRO A 114 -5.35 -12.07 -12.44
CA PRO A 114 -6.65 -11.39 -12.44
C PRO A 114 -7.69 -12.19 -11.65
N GLY A 115 -8.49 -11.51 -10.83
CA GLY A 115 -9.44 -12.16 -9.91
C GLY A 115 -8.85 -12.57 -8.56
N ALA A 116 -7.52 -12.50 -8.38
CA ALA A 116 -6.90 -12.72 -7.08
C ALA A 116 -7.43 -11.73 -6.03
N LYS A 117 -7.58 -12.21 -4.79
CA LYS A 117 -8.06 -11.39 -3.68
C LYS A 117 -6.92 -10.61 -3.06
N VAL A 118 -7.17 -9.33 -2.82
CA VAL A 118 -6.21 -8.42 -2.18
C VAL A 118 -6.67 -8.17 -0.75
N TYR A 119 -5.72 -8.26 0.18
CA TYR A 119 -5.94 -8.09 1.61
C TYR A 119 -5.10 -6.95 2.16
N VAL A 120 -5.53 -6.37 3.30
CA VAL A 120 -4.62 -5.53 4.10
C VAL A 120 -3.45 -6.39 4.54
N ALA A 121 -2.23 -5.85 4.41
CA ALA A 121 -1.03 -6.57 4.82
C ALA A 121 -1.07 -6.93 6.31
N ASP A 122 -0.76 -8.19 6.62
CA ASP A 122 -0.74 -8.69 7.99
C ASP A 122 0.37 -7.99 8.79
N PRO A 123 0.10 -7.52 10.02
CA PRO A 123 1.09 -6.84 10.85
C PRO A 123 2.37 -7.65 11.07
N GLU A 124 2.26 -8.97 11.30
CA GLU A 124 3.44 -9.81 11.51
C GLU A 124 4.20 -10.03 10.21
N MET A 125 3.48 -10.17 9.10
CA MET A 125 4.06 -10.24 7.77
C MET A 125 4.85 -8.96 7.45
N LEU A 126 4.29 -7.77 7.70
CA LEU A 126 4.97 -6.49 7.50
C LEU A 126 6.24 -6.36 8.34
N VAL A 127 6.17 -6.73 9.62
CA VAL A 127 7.35 -6.73 10.52
C VAL A 127 8.45 -7.63 9.96
N ARG A 128 8.10 -8.83 9.48
CA ARG A 128 9.07 -9.74 8.85
C ARG A 128 9.61 -9.20 7.53
N PHE A 129 8.73 -8.72 6.65
CA PHE A 129 9.06 -8.24 5.30
C PHE A 129 9.99 -7.02 5.33
N LEU A 130 9.68 -6.04 6.16
CA LEU A 130 10.47 -4.82 6.32
C LEU A 130 11.71 -5.02 7.19
N GLY A 131 11.85 -6.19 7.83
CA GLY A 131 12.97 -6.49 8.71
C GLY A 131 13.01 -5.63 9.96
N ILE A 132 11.82 -5.27 10.49
CA ILE A 132 11.66 -4.47 11.70
C ILE A 132 12.17 -5.28 12.90
N ASP A 133 12.98 -4.63 13.74
CA ASP A 133 13.58 -5.23 14.91
C ASP A 133 12.82 -4.80 16.16
N LYS A 134 12.21 -5.75 16.88
CA LYS A 134 11.44 -5.46 18.10
C LYS A 134 12.26 -4.78 19.21
N ASN A 135 13.58 -4.94 19.19
CA ASN A 135 14.50 -4.34 20.15
C ASN A 135 15.25 -3.11 19.56
N GLY A 136 14.80 -2.60 18.42
CA GLY A 136 15.36 -1.45 17.71
C GLY A 136 14.96 -0.09 18.29
N ILE A 137 15.52 0.99 17.72
CA ILE A 137 15.09 2.38 18.01
C ILE A 137 13.71 2.58 17.43
N ASP A 138 12.77 3.08 18.24
CA ASP A 138 11.43 3.41 17.77
C ASP A 138 11.43 4.72 16.98
N LEU A 139 10.94 4.67 15.73
CA LEU A 139 10.79 5.85 14.88
C LEU A 139 9.34 6.28 14.70
N GLY A 140 8.38 5.53 15.24
CA GLY A 140 6.95 5.75 15.06
C GLY A 140 6.28 4.56 14.38
N LYS A 141 5.25 4.82 13.57
CA LYS A 141 4.39 3.79 12.99
C LYS A 141 4.35 3.83 11.47
N ILE A 142 4.13 2.67 10.85
CA ILE A 142 3.84 2.59 9.41
C ILE A 142 2.53 3.32 9.13
N GLU A 143 2.52 4.19 8.13
CA GLU A 143 1.30 4.89 7.71
C GLU A 143 0.17 3.90 7.42
N HIS A 144 -1.01 4.20 7.95
CA HIS A 144 -2.23 3.40 7.76
C HIS A 144 -2.18 1.96 8.32
N HIS A 145 -1.18 1.63 9.16
CA HIS A 145 -1.09 0.36 9.88
C HIS A 145 -0.79 0.61 11.35
N ASP A 146 -1.27 -0.27 12.22
CA ASP A 146 -0.90 -0.26 13.63
C ASP A 146 0.36 -1.11 13.85
N VAL A 147 1.45 -0.73 13.17
CA VAL A 147 2.75 -1.42 13.22
C VAL A 147 3.84 -0.40 13.56
N GLU A 148 4.50 -0.61 14.69
CA GLU A 148 5.66 0.19 15.13
C GLU A 148 6.88 -0.12 14.26
N VAL A 149 7.59 0.94 13.85
CA VAL A 149 8.81 0.86 13.07
C VAL A 149 10.00 1.03 14.00
N LYS A 150 10.59 -0.12 14.36
CA LYS A 150 11.79 -0.18 15.18
C LYS A 150 13.01 -0.59 14.37
N LEU A 151 14.01 0.28 14.28
CA LEU A 151 15.21 0.06 13.48
C LEU A 151 16.32 -0.60 14.29
N ASN A 152 16.93 -1.63 13.71
CA ASN A 152 18.09 -2.28 14.31
C ASN A 152 19.30 -1.32 14.39
N LEU A 153 19.80 -1.08 15.61
CA LEU A 153 20.90 -0.15 15.86
C LEU A 153 22.18 -0.57 15.18
N THR A 154 22.49 -1.87 15.19
CA THR A 154 23.71 -2.39 14.59
C THR A 154 23.72 -2.05 13.09
N LYS A 155 22.61 -2.26 12.38
CA LYS A 155 22.48 -1.88 10.97
C LYS A 155 22.53 -0.37 10.76
N LEU A 156 21.95 0.41 11.67
CA LEU A 156 21.87 1.86 11.60
C LEU A 156 23.23 2.54 11.87
N LEU A 157 23.96 2.10 12.90
CA LEU A 157 25.19 2.76 13.37
C LEU A 157 26.47 2.18 12.76
N GLN A 158 26.50 0.91 12.35
CA GLN A 158 27.67 0.35 11.68
C GLN A 158 27.82 0.88 10.24
N LYS A 159 26.76 1.44 9.67
CA LYS A 159 26.77 2.09 8.35
C LYS A 159 26.59 3.59 8.53
N HIS A 160 27.05 4.38 7.56
CA HIS A 160 26.75 5.81 7.55
C HIS A 160 25.25 6.04 7.26
N VAL A 161 24.63 6.95 8.01
CA VAL A 161 23.23 7.35 7.84
C VAL A 161 23.19 8.79 7.36
N ALA A 162 22.37 9.06 6.34
CA ALA A 162 22.07 10.40 5.86
C ALA A 162 20.56 10.64 5.96
N ILE A 163 20.17 11.70 6.68
CA ILE A 163 18.77 12.14 6.77
C ILE A 163 18.58 13.33 5.82
N LEU A 164 17.79 13.11 4.77
CA LEU A 164 17.57 14.07 3.69
C LEU A 164 16.09 14.45 3.63
N ALA A 165 15.80 15.74 3.76
CA ALA A 165 14.45 16.29 3.60
C ALA A 165 14.52 17.79 3.27
N MET A 166 13.45 18.33 2.69
CA MET A 166 13.29 19.78 2.50
C MET A 166 13.14 20.51 3.85
N SER A 167 13.33 21.83 3.86
CA SER A 167 13.10 22.63 5.07
C SER A 167 11.66 22.48 5.54
N GLY A 168 11.47 22.31 6.86
CA GLY A 168 10.15 22.09 7.46
C GLY A 168 9.60 20.66 7.36
N ALA A 169 10.25 19.75 6.63
CA ALA A 169 9.78 18.36 6.48
C ALA A 169 10.15 17.42 7.64
N GLY A 170 10.65 17.97 8.77
CA GLY A 170 10.94 17.19 9.98
C GLY A 170 12.34 16.58 10.07
N LYS A 171 13.33 17.04 9.28
CA LYS A 171 14.73 16.55 9.38
C LYS A 171 15.28 16.65 10.81
N SER A 172 15.21 17.84 11.41
CA SER A 172 15.72 18.06 12.78
C SER A 172 14.91 17.28 13.82
N TYR A 173 13.61 17.12 13.60
CA TYR A 173 12.73 16.36 14.48
C TYR A 173 13.13 14.87 14.51
N LEU A 174 13.31 14.24 13.34
CA LEU A 174 13.75 12.86 13.25
C LEU A 174 15.14 12.67 13.89
N THR A 175 16.04 13.63 13.72
CA THR A 175 17.35 13.60 14.39
C THR A 175 17.21 13.65 15.91
N SER A 176 16.34 14.50 16.46
CA SER A 176 16.08 14.57 17.90
C SER A 176 15.52 13.25 18.43
N VAL A 177 14.51 12.69 17.77
CA VAL A 177 13.92 11.38 18.14
C VAL A 177 14.99 10.28 18.15
N LEU A 178 15.85 10.21 17.12
CA LEU A 178 16.94 9.25 17.07
C LEU A 178 17.92 9.40 18.25
N LEU A 179 18.24 10.64 18.64
CA LEU A 179 19.16 10.90 19.75
C LEU A 179 18.52 10.57 21.11
N GLU A 180 17.26 10.94 21.31
CA GLU A 180 16.49 10.63 22.52
C GLU A 180 16.38 9.11 22.73
N GLU A 181 15.96 8.38 21.70
CA GLU A 181 15.88 6.90 21.73
C GLU A 181 17.22 6.20 21.98
N LEU A 182 18.33 6.82 21.56
CA LEU A 182 19.68 6.32 21.84
C LEU A 182 20.11 6.60 23.28
N LEU A 183 19.75 7.75 23.84
CA LEU A 183 20.11 8.16 25.20
C LEU A 183 19.26 7.46 26.27
N ASP A 184 17.98 7.20 25.99
CA ASP A 184 17.05 6.55 26.92
C ASP A 184 17.30 5.05 27.09
N ARG A 185 18.13 4.46 26.24
CA ARG A 185 18.54 3.06 26.35
C ARG A 185 19.41 2.86 27.60
N LYS A 186 18.89 2.06 28.52
CA LYS A 186 19.67 1.54 29.65
C LYS A 186 20.83 0.69 29.12
N LYS A 187 22.03 0.94 29.66
CA LYS A 187 23.24 0.14 29.39
C LYS A 187 23.04 -1.34 29.69
#